data_AF-A0A1W9NX76-F1
#
_entry.id   AF-A0A1W9NX76-F1
#
_cell.length_a   1.000
_cell.length_b   1.000
_cell.length_c   1.000
_cell.angle_alpha   90.00
_cell.angle_beta   90.00
_cell.angle_gamma   90.00
#
_symmetry.space_group_name_H-M   'P 1'
#
loop_
_entity.id
_entity.type
_entity.pdbx_description
1 polymer ?
#
loop_
_entity_poly.entity_id
_entity_poly.type
_entity_poly.pdbx_seq_one_letter_code
_entity_poly.pdbx_strand_id
1 'polypeptide(L)'
;MELSLKEFKNQITECLTYILWKRWAALGIATYIPEEMKRMIDLEPLLIATFILKEEDKRLFSSSLEWLLKNHKWVNLSRLKRMENIFILPEKKENTNYISELIKDTKSGKVPEKIKNSLDRLDNRAVVSDIKIRKPALLQLMLRGLFGINARVEIIIYLLSGKQGSSLGIAEEIFYDQKIVYRILENWRKAGIVEKIRGKDYYMTGVKEWKQVLNIGRLPAYLNWGRFFEVSLKIHQHLSIKLWEENQYLLSSLFRGVYDRIKPVAESLNEKLPPPELYKGEEFFTPFAKTLLSICRKLKNE
;
A
#
# COMPACT_ATOMS: atom_id res chain seq x y z
N MET A 1 -1.60 31.90 0.78
CA MET A 1 -2.17 31.37 2.03
C MET A 1 -1.24 30.29 2.55
N GLU A 2 -0.74 30.45 3.77
CA GLU A 2 0.02 29.41 4.48
C GLU A 2 -0.92 28.26 4.84
N LEU A 3 -0.47 27.03 4.65
CA LEU A 3 -1.25 25.83 4.96
C LEU A 3 -1.18 25.60 6.47
N SER A 4 -2.32 25.57 7.17
CA SER A 4 -2.30 25.24 8.61
C SER A 4 -2.15 23.73 8.85
N LEU A 5 -1.71 23.35 10.05
CA LEU A 5 -1.57 21.94 10.45
C LEU A 5 -2.91 21.19 10.45
N LYS A 6 -3.94 21.84 11.00
CA LYS A 6 -5.31 21.32 11.03
C LYS A 6 -5.86 21.14 9.61
N GLU A 7 -5.62 22.11 8.74
CA GLU A 7 -6.03 22.02 7.33
C GLU A 7 -5.29 20.89 6.61
N PHE A 8 -3.97 20.76 6.81
CA PHE A 8 -3.18 19.66 6.27
C PHE A 8 -3.71 18.29 6.73
N LYS A 9 -3.93 18.12 8.04
CA LYS A 9 -4.49 16.89 8.63
C LYS A 9 -5.84 16.53 8.01
N ASN A 10 -6.76 17.49 7.92
CA ASN A 10 -8.07 17.24 7.31
C ASN A 10 -7.95 16.83 5.84
N GLN A 11 -7.14 17.55 5.05
CA GLN A 11 -6.98 17.25 3.62
C GLN A 11 -6.29 15.90 3.37
N ILE A 12 -5.27 15.54 4.16
CA ILE A 12 -4.59 14.26 3.99
C ILE A 12 -5.52 13.10 4.41
N THR A 13 -6.26 13.24 5.51
CA THR A 13 -7.22 12.22 5.97
C THR A 13 -8.33 12.00 4.94
N GLU A 14 -8.99 13.06 4.47
CA GLU A 14 -10.04 12.96 3.46
C GLU A 14 -9.52 12.28 2.18
N CYS A 15 -8.32 12.66 1.74
CA CYS A 15 -7.76 12.10 0.52
C CYS A 15 -7.37 10.62 0.69
N LEU A 16 -6.80 10.23 1.84
CA LEU A 16 -6.47 8.84 2.13
C LEU A 16 -7.74 7.99 2.17
N THR A 17 -8.79 8.44 2.85
CA THR A 17 -10.09 7.74 2.92
C THR A 17 -10.69 7.53 1.53
N TYR A 18 -10.66 8.55 0.65
CA TYR A 18 -11.12 8.40 -0.73
C TYR A 18 -10.27 7.39 -1.53
N ILE A 19 -8.94 7.46 -1.40
CA ILE A 19 -7.99 6.53 -2.03
C ILE A 19 -8.30 5.09 -1.61
N LEU A 20 -8.61 4.85 -0.33
CA LEU A 20 -8.98 3.53 0.16
C LEU A 20 -10.31 3.07 -0.46
N TRP A 21 -11.36 3.89 -0.41
CA TRP A 21 -12.66 3.56 -0.99
C TRP A 21 -12.56 3.18 -2.48
N LYS A 22 -11.82 3.95 -3.28
CA LYS A 22 -11.61 3.69 -4.71
C LYS A 22 -11.03 2.28 -4.97
N ARG A 23 -10.14 1.81 -4.10
CA ARG A 23 -9.47 0.49 -4.20
C ARG A 23 -10.37 -0.63 -3.69
N TRP A 24 -11.08 -0.39 -2.60
CA TRP A 24 -12.08 -1.32 -2.08
C TRP A 24 -13.25 -1.53 -3.04
N ALA A 25 -13.66 -0.50 -3.77
CA ALA A 25 -14.64 -0.59 -4.85
C ALA A 25 -14.21 -1.60 -5.93
N ALA A 26 -12.94 -1.52 -6.38
CA ALA A 26 -12.41 -2.46 -7.36
C ALA A 26 -12.40 -3.92 -6.84
N LEU A 27 -12.19 -4.10 -5.53
CA LEU A 27 -12.25 -5.38 -4.82
C LEU A 27 -13.68 -5.89 -4.55
N GLY A 28 -14.71 -5.16 -4.98
CA GLY A 28 -16.11 -5.60 -4.94
C GLY A 28 -16.93 -5.04 -3.78
N ILE A 29 -16.41 -4.08 -3.02
CA ILE A 29 -17.18 -3.38 -1.98
C ILE A 29 -18.09 -2.33 -2.64
N ALA A 30 -19.40 -2.40 -2.40
CA ALA A 30 -20.37 -1.47 -2.96
C ALA A 30 -20.22 -0.06 -2.37
N THR A 31 -20.06 0.92 -3.26
CA THR A 31 -19.89 2.34 -2.95
C THR A 31 -20.29 3.19 -4.16
N TYR A 32 -20.54 4.49 -3.93
CA TYR A 32 -20.74 5.48 -4.99
C TYR A 32 -19.42 5.98 -5.59
N ILE A 33 -18.28 5.69 -4.94
CA ILE A 33 -16.97 6.08 -5.42
C ILE A 33 -16.60 5.18 -6.60
N PRO A 34 -16.15 5.74 -7.75
CA PRO A 34 -15.76 4.94 -8.91
C PRO A 34 -14.61 4.00 -8.55
N GLU A 35 -14.59 2.83 -9.16
CA GLU A 35 -13.53 1.86 -8.89
C GLU A 35 -12.18 2.23 -9.52
N GLU A 36 -11.08 1.81 -8.88
CA GLU A 36 -9.74 1.89 -9.45
C GLU A 36 -9.62 0.99 -10.69
N MET A 37 -9.29 1.60 -11.84
CA MET A 37 -9.11 0.89 -13.10
C MET A 37 -7.70 1.03 -13.69
N LYS A 38 -6.96 2.06 -13.30
CA LYS A 38 -5.71 2.44 -13.97
C LYS A 38 -4.48 1.96 -13.23
N ARG A 39 -4.50 1.95 -11.91
CA ARG A 39 -3.38 1.54 -11.05
C ARG A 39 -3.59 0.18 -10.46
N MET A 40 -2.50 -0.56 -10.29
CA MET A 40 -2.55 -1.81 -9.55
C MET A 40 -2.92 -1.56 -8.10
N ILE A 41 -3.65 -2.50 -7.51
CA ILE A 41 -3.93 -2.54 -6.08
C ILE A 41 -2.92 -3.45 -5.41
N ASP A 42 -2.41 -3.00 -4.27
CA ASP A 42 -1.62 -3.81 -3.37
C ASP A 42 -2.42 -4.09 -2.09
N LEU A 43 -2.80 -5.36 -1.88
CA LEU A 43 -3.78 -5.77 -0.88
C LEU A 43 -3.29 -5.59 0.56
N GLU A 44 -2.05 -5.96 0.87
CA GLU A 44 -1.54 -5.88 2.25
C GLU A 44 -1.45 -4.44 2.79
N PRO A 45 -0.82 -3.47 2.10
CA PRO A 45 -0.77 -2.11 2.60
C PRO A 45 -2.16 -1.43 2.55
N LEU A 46 -3.05 -1.83 1.65
CA LEU A 46 -4.46 -1.37 1.65
C LEU A 46 -5.19 -1.80 2.93
N LEU A 47 -5.06 -3.08 3.34
CA LEU A 47 -5.62 -3.60 4.58
C LEU A 47 -5.05 -2.85 5.79
N ILE A 48 -3.73 -2.72 5.89
CA ILE A 48 -3.08 -2.02 7.01
C ILE A 48 -3.56 -0.57 7.10
N ALA A 49 -3.60 0.13 5.97
CA ALA A 49 -4.08 1.51 5.91
C ALA A 49 -5.52 1.64 6.41
N THR A 50 -6.40 0.73 5.99
CA THR A 50 -7.81 0.74 6.38
C THR A 50 -7.99 0.52 7.88
N PHE A 51 -7.19 -0.35 8.49
CA PHE A 51 -7.26 -0.62 9.92
C PHE A 51 -6.66 0.50 10.77
N ILE A 52 -5.59 1.16 10.28
CA ILE A 52 -5.02 2.34 10.95
C ILE A 52 -6.01 3.51 10.91
N LEU A 53 -6.75 3.68 9.80
CA LEU A 53 -7.74 4.75 9.61
C LEU A 53 -9.17 4.37 10.02
N LYS A 54 -9.34 3.30 10.83
CA LYS A 54 -10.68 2.77 11.19
C LYS A 54 -11.62 3.78 11.85
N GLU A 55 -11.07 4.73 12.61
CA GLU A 55 -11.86 5.76 13.28
C GLU A 55 -12.28 6.90 12.34
N GLU A 56 -11.58 7.08 11.22
CA GLU A 56 -11.86 8.12 10.23
C GLU A 56 -13.06 7.74 9.35
N ASP A 57 -13.22 6.45 9.05
CA ASP A 57 -14.39 5.93 8.33
C ASP A 57 -14.75 4.52 8.79
N LYS A 58 -15.69 4.47 9.75
CA LYS A 58 -16.19 3.21 10.32
C LYS A 58 -16.86 2.33 9.27
N ARG A 59 -17.53 2.90 8.26
CA ARG A 59 -18.21 2.14 7.20
C ARG A 59 -17.19 1.43 6.33
N LEU A 60 -16.13 2.14 5.93
CA LEU A 60 -15.04 1.55 5.15
C LEU A 60 -14.37 0.41 5.91
N PHE A 61 -14.04 0.64 7.19
CA PHE A 61 -13.46 -0.39 8.05
C PHE A 61 -14.37 -1.62 8.12
N SER A 62 -15.65 -1.40 8.43
CA SER A 62 -16.69 -2.41 8.49
C SER A 62 -16.79 -3.26 7.22
N SER A 63 -16.89 -2.63 6.04
CA SER A 63 -16.97 -3.35 4.77
C SER A 63 -15.66 -4.07 4.42
N SER A 64 -14.50 -3.49 4.75
CA SER A 64 -13.20 -4.14 4.53
C SER A 64 -13.03 -5.41 5.36
N LEU A 65 -13.63 -5.43 6.55
CA LEU A 65 -13.62 -6.56 7.46
C LEU A 65 -14.52 -7.70 6.94
N GLU A 66 -15.73 -7.38 6.49
CA GLU A 66 -16.61 -8.33 5.79
C GLU A 66 -15.89 -8.94 4.57
N TRP A 67 -15.22 -8.08 3.77
CA TRP A 67 -14.43 -8.54 2.64
C TRP A 67 -13.30 -9.47 3.08
N LEU A 68 -12.57 -9.13 4.14
CA LEU A 68 -11.48 -9.94 4.65
C LEU A 68 -11.95 -11.31 5.12
N LEU A 69 -13.07 -11.41 5.84
CA LEU A 69 -13.63 -12.70 6.26
C LEU A 69 -13.90 -13.62 5.06
N LYS A 70 -14.52 -13.08 4.00
CA LYS A 70 -14.84 -13.82 2.76
C LYS A 70 -13.60 -14.15 1.92
N ASN A 71 -12.58 -13.27 1.94
CA ASN A 71 -11.49 -13.28 0.94
C ASN A 71 -10.09 -13.39 1.54
N HIS A 72 -9.95 -13.70 2.84
CA HIS A 72 -8.67 -13.80 3.56
C HIS A 72 -7.66 -14.73 2.88
N LYS A 73 -8.14 -15.72 2.12
CA LYS A 73 -7.29 -16.63 1.33
C LYS A 73 -6.36 -15.90 0.39
N TRP A 74 -6.68 -14.69 -0.06
CA TRP A 74 -5.85 -13.88 -0.97
C TRP A 74 -4.72 -13.12 -0.27
N VAL A 75 -4.72 -13.04 1.06
CA VAL A 75 -3.78 -12.20 1.81
C VAL A 75 -2.46 -12.94 2.09
N ASN A 76 -1.36 -12.25 1.82
CA ASN A 76 -0.03 -12.71 2.13
C ASN A 76 0.35 -12.39 3.59
N LEU A 77 0.09 -13.32 4.49
CA LEU A 77 0.28 -13.12 5.93
C LEU A 77 1.74 -12.79 6.32
N SER A 78 2.73 -13.34 5.61
CA SER A 78 4.15 -13.07 5.90
C SER A 78 4.52 -11.63 5.54
N ARG A 79 4.07 -11.16 4.37
CA ARG A 79 4.29 -9.78 3.91
C ARG A 79 3.51 -8.78 4.75
N LEU A 80 2.26 -9.08 5.08
CA LEU A 80 1.41 -8.26 5.94
C LEU A 80 2.09 -7.99 7.29
N LYS A 81 2.55 -9.04 7.99
CA LYS A 81 3.26 -8.89 9.28
C LYS A 81 4.51 -8.02 9.18
N ARG A 82 5.27 -8.16 8.09
CA ARG A 82 6.46 -7.34 7.86
C ARG A 82 6.08 -5.87 7.70
N MET A 83 5.03 -5.59 6.93
CA MET A 83 4.53 -4.23 6.73
C MET A 83 3.91 -3.64 8.01
N GLU A 84 3.13 -4.41 8.78
CA GLU A 84 2.56 -4.00 10.07
C GLU A 84 3.66 -3.49 11.01
N ASN A 85 4.78 -4.22 11.10
CA ASN A 85 5.92 -3.85 11.92
C ASN A 85 6.57 -2.51 11.53
N ILE A 86 6.42 -2.09 10.27
CA ILE A 86 7.00 -0.87 9.71
C ILE A 86 6.01 0.30 9.77
N PHE A 87 4.73 0.04 9.53
CA PHE A 87 3.71 1.08 9.37
C PHE A 87 3.18 1.59 10.70
N ILE A 88 3.10 0.70 11.69
CA ILE A 88 2.55 1.01 13.00
C ILE A 88 3.64 1.54 13.91
N LEU A 89 3.39 2.70 14.52
CA LEU A 89 4.28 3.29 15.51
C LEU A 89 4.46 2.33 16.70
N PRO A 90 5.69 2.15 17.25
CA PRO A 90 5.93 1.27 18.39
C PRO A 90 4.95 1.47 19.54
N GLU A 91 4.63 2.72 19.84
CA GLU A 91 3.71 3.14 20.92
C GLU A 91 2.25 2.71 20.68
N LYS A 92 1.90 2.38 19.43
CA LYS A 92 0.58 1.89 19.04
C LYS A 92 0.55 0.36 18.87
N LYS A 93 1.70 -0.34 18.97
CA LYS A 93 1.81 -1.78 18.63
C LYS A 93 0.99 -2.72 19.50
N GLU A 94 0.84 -2.40 20.79
CA GLU A 94 0.04 -3.22 21.73
C GLU A 94 -1.44 -3.31 21.32
N ASN A 95 -1.92 -2.40 20.47
CA ASN A 95 -3.30 -2.35 19.99
C ASN A 95 -3.48 -2.79 18.52
N THR A 96 -2.45 -3.31 17.84
CA THR A 96 -2.45 -3.39 16.36
C THR A 96 -1.97 -4.70 15.72
N ASN A 97 -1.51 -5.71 16.49
CA ASN A 97 -1.32 -7.08 15.94
C ASN A 97 -2.63 -7.75 15.48
N TYR A 98 -3.72 -7.02 15.61
CA TYR A 98 -5.07 -7.43 15.31
C TYR A 98 -5.27 -7.93 13.87
N ILE A 99 -4.63 -7.38 12.84
CA ILE A 99 -4.94 -7.80 11.45
C ILE A 99 -4.34 -9.18 11.17
N SER A 100 -3.06 -9.37 11.46
CA SER A 100 -2.42 -10.67 11.26
C SER A 100 -2.91 -11.75 12.24
N GLU A 101 -3.31 -11.39 13.47
CA GLU A 101 -4.00 -12.30 14.38
C GLU A 101 -5.40 -12.67 13.88
N LEU A 102 -6.20 -11.68 13.48
CA LEU A 102 -7.51 -11.90 12.85
C LEU A 102 -7.43 -12.86 11.68
N ILE A 103 -6.46 -12.68 10.79
CA ILE A 103 -6.32 -13.55 9.62
C ILE A 103 -5.96 -14.97 10.04
N LYS A 104 -5.12 -15.17 11.07
CA LYS A 104 -4.84 -16.51 11.59
C LYS A 104 -6.09 -17.15 12.16
N ASP A 105 -6.84 -16.41 12.97
CA ASP A 105 -8.07 -16.90 13.60
C ASP A 105 -9.11 -17.26 12.53
N THR A 106 -9.30 -16.38 11.54
CA THR A 106 -10.20 -16.62 10.40
C THR A 106 -9.82 -17.88 9.65
N LYS A 107 -8.51 -18.10 9.39
CA LYS A 107 -8.02 -19.34 8.76
C LYS A 107 -8.28 -20.59 9.60
N SER A 108 -8.35 -20.45 10.92
CA SER A 108 -8.68 -21.53 11.86
C SER A 108 -10.20 -21.70 12.09
N GLY A 109 -11.04 -20.97 11.36
CA GLY A 109 -12.50 -20.97 11.53
C GLY A 109 -12.99 -20.24 12.79
N LYS A 110 -12.10 -19.50 13.47
CA LYS A 110 -12.42 -18.70 14.65
C LYS A 110 -12.61 -17.25 14.25
N VAL A 111 -13.66 -16.61 14.75
CA VAL A 111 -13.81 -15.16 14.66
C VAL A 111 -13.33 -14.58 15.99
N PRO A 112 -12.31 -13.71 16.01
CA PRO A 112 -11.83 -13.15 17.27
C PRO A 112 -12.92 -12.35 17.98
N GLU A 113 -13.07 -12.56 19.27
CA GLU A 113 -14.14 -11.97 20.10
C GLU A 113 -14.09 -10.44 20.11
N LYS A 114 -12.88 -9.87 20.02
CA LYS A 114 -12.65 -8.41 19.87
C LYS A 114 -13.28 -7.83 18.59
N ILE A 115 -13.40 -8.65 17.54
CA ILE A 115 -14.04 -8.24 16.27
C ILE A 115 -15.54 -8.51 16.33
N LYS A 116 -15.98 -9.50 17.10
CA LYS A 116 -17.38 -9.86 17.20
C LYS A 116 -18.28 -8.65 17.47
N ASN A 117 -17.90 -7.78 18.41
CA ASN A 117 -18.61 -6.51 18.65
C ASN A 117 -18.60 -5.53 17.45
N SER A 118 -17.53 -5.53 16.65
CA SER A 118 -17.45 -4.74 15.40
C SER A 118 -18.27 -5.39 14.27
N LEU A 119 -18.36 -6.73 14.26
CA LEU A 119 -19.16 -7.54 13.34
C LEU A 119 -20.66 -7.47 13.67
N ASP A 120 -21.02 -7.45 14.94
CA ASP A 120 -22.39 -7.33 15.42
C ASP A 120 -22.97 -5.93 15.14
N ARG A 121 -22.08 -4.94 14.97
CA ARG A 121 -22.41 -3.59 14.47
C ARG A 121 -22.34 -3.47 12.95
N LEU A 122 -21.86 -4.50 12.24
CA LEU A 122 -22.09 -4.58 10.80
C LEU A 122 -23.57 -4.87 10.65
N ASP A 123 -24.34 -3.85 10.30
CA ASP A 123 -25.56 -4.13 9.55
C ASP A 123 -25.14 -5.03 8.39
N ASN A 124 -25.66 -6.26 8.34
CA ASN A 124 -25.48 -7.24 7.26
C ASN A 124 -26.06 -6.68 5.95
N ARG A 125 -25.47 -5.61 5.40
CA ARG A 125 -25.95 -4.91 4.20
C ARG A 125 -25.52 -5.61 2.91
N ALA A 126 -24.86 -6.78 3.01
CA ALA A 126 -24.37 -7.56 1.86
C ALA A 126 -23.61 -6.67 0.86
N VAL A 127 -22.64 -5.91 1.37
CA VAL A 127 -21.96 -4.85 0.59
C VAL A 127 -20.82 -5.44 -0.24
N VAL A 128 -20.43 -6.70 -0.01
CA VAL A 128 -19.29 -7.35 -0.67
C VAL A 128 -19.74 -8.31 -1.78
N SER A 129 -19.58 -7.86 -3.02
CA SER A 129 -19.75 -8.69 -4.22
C SER A 129 -18.55 -9.62 -4.45
N ASP A 130 -18.71 -10.58 -5.38
CA ASP A 130 -17.60 -11.45 -5.76
C ASP A 130 -16.51 -10.71 -6.53
N ILE A 131 -15.26 -11.08 -6.26
CA ILE A 131 -14.09 -10.46 -6.88
C ILE A 131 -14.01 -10.86 -8.35
N LYS A 132 -14.16 -9.88 -9.24
CA LYS A 132 -13.89 -10.04 -10.68
C LYS A 132 -12.39 -9.95 -10.95
N ILE A 133 -11.67 -11.05 -10.72
CA ILE A 133 -10.18 -11.09 -10.69
C ILE A 133 -9.48 -10.65 -11.98
N ARG A 134 -10.19 -10.66 -13.12
CA ARG A 134 -9.67 -10.24 -14.44
C ARG A 134 -9.63 -8.72 -14.64
N LYS A 135 -10.11 -7.92 -13.68
CA LYS A 135 -9.96 -6.45 -13.73
C LYS A 135 -8.46 -6.08 -13.74
N PRO A 136 -8.02 -5.11 -14.57
CA PRO A 136 -6.61 -4.72 -14.64
C PRO A 136 -6.01 -4.38 -13.27
N ALA A 137 -6.68 -3.54 -12.47
CA ALA A 137 -6.21 -3.14 -11.14
C ALA A 137 -5.95 -4.32 -10.18
N LEU A 138 -6.54 -5.49 -10.43
CA LEU A 138 -6.43 -6.69 -9.60
C LEU A 138 -5.35 -7.67 -10.08
N LEU A 139 -4.37 -7.19 -10.86
CA LEU A 139 -3.26 -8.01 -11.35
C LEU A 139 -2.56 -8.81 -10.24
N GLN A 140 -2.39 -8.24 -9.05
CA GLN A 140 -1.81 -8.94 -7.91
C GLN A 140 -2.62 -10.19 -7.52
N LEU A 141 -3.94 -10.08 -7.42
CA LEU A 141 -4.82 -11.22 -7.10
C LEU A 141 -4.82 -12.24 -8.24
N MET A 142 -4.87 -11.79 -9.49
CA MET A 142 -4.81 -12.67 -10.66
C MET A 142 -3.53 -13.52 -10.65
N LEU A 143 -2.37 -12.89 -10.43
CA LEU A 143 -1.09 -13.60 -10.35
C LEU A 143 -1.00 -14.52 -9.13
N ARG A 144 -1.60 -14.16 -7.99
CA ARG A 144 -1.75 -15.06 -6.84
C ARG A 144 -2.60 -16.29 -7.17
N GLY A 145 -3.58 -16.15 -8.05
CA GLY A 145 -4.41 -17.27 -8.53
C GLY A 145 -3.62 -18.25 -9.39
N LEU A 146 -2.61 -17.76 -10.11
CA LEU A 146 -1.76 -18.58 -11.00
C LEU A 146 -0.54 -19.17 -10.28
N PHE A 147 0.16 -18.37 -9.49
CA PHE A 147 1.46 -18.72 -8.92
C PHE A 147 1.42 -18.98 -7.41
N GLY A 148 0.25 -18.87 -6.80
CA GLY A 148 0.08 -18.91 -5.35
C GLY A 148 0.53 -17.62 -4.67
N ILE A 149 0.39 -17.59 -3.35
CA ILE A 149 0.60 -16.38 -2.54
C ILE A 149 2.00 -16.40 -1.96
N ASN A 150 2.94 -15.80 -2.71
CA ASN A 150 4.35 -15.81 -2.35
C ASN A 150 5.12 -14.67 -3.04
N ALA A 151 6.41 -14.56 -2.71
CA ALA A 151 7.29 -13.51 -3.22
C ALA A 151 7.42 -13.47 -4.75
N ARG A 152 7.21 -14.59 -5.46
CA ARG A 152 7.31 -14.61 -6.93
C ARG A 152 6.32 -13.66 -7.58
N VAL A 153 5.10 -13.58 -7.04
CA VAL A 153 4.07 -12.66 -7.56
C VAL A 153 4.54 -11.22 -7.46
N GLU A 154 5.03 -10.80 -6.30
CA GLU A 154 5.46 -9.41 -6.09
C GLU A 154 6.71 -9.07 -6.93
N ILE A 155 7.64 -10.02 -7.10
CA ILE A 155 8.81 -9.86 -7.97
C ILE A 155 8.39 -9.73 -9.45
N ILE A 156 7.46 -10.58 -9.93
CA ILE A 156 6.92 -10.49 -11.30
C ILE A 156 6.26 -9.14 -11.52
N ILE A 157 5.42 -8.67 -10.59
CA ILE A 157 4.74 -7.38 -10.71
C ILE A 157 5.76 -6.24 -10.84
N TYR A 158 6.78 -6.25 -9.97
CA TYR A 158 7.84 -5.25 -10.00
C TYR A 158 8.54 -5.22 -11.37
N LEU A 159 9.01 -6.37 -11.84
CA LEU A 159 9.78 -6.44 -13.08
C LEU A 159 8.93 -6.26 -14.36
N LEU A 160 7.70 -6.79 -14.39
CA LEU A 160 6.75 -6.57 -15.50
C LEU A 160 6.41 -5.11 -15.70
N SER A 161 6.49 -4.32 -14.63
CA SER A 161 6.29 -2.86 -14.66
C SER A 161 7.48 -2.11 -15.27
N GLY A 162 8.46 -2.82 -15.81
CA GLY A 162 9.66 -2.25 -16.43
C GLY A 162 10.71 -1.79 -15.41
N LYS A 163 10.52 -2.09 -14.12
CA LYS A 163 11.52 -1.80 -13.10
C LYS A 163 12.63 -2.86 -13.12
N GLN A 164 13.78 -2.46 -12.60
CA GLN A 164 14.96 -3.30 -12.43
C GLN A 164 15.67 -2.93 -11.13
N GLY A 165 16.44 -3.85 -10.57
CA GLY A 165 17.23 -3.55 -9.39
C GLY A 165 17.92 -4.76 -8.80
N SER A 166 18.81 -4.50 -7.83
CA SER A 166 19.48 -5.54 -7.06
C SER A 166 18.50 -6.35 -6.22
N SER A 167 18.89 -7.54 -5.77
CA SER A 167 18.07 -8.36 -4.87
C SER A 167 17.66 -7.62 -3.59
N LEU A 168 18.53 -6.74 -3.06
CA LEU A 168 18.23 -5.89 -1.92
C LEU A 168 17.18 -4.83 -2.28
N GLY A 169 17.42 -4.06 -3.34
CA GLY A 169 16.52 -2.98 -3.75
C GLY A 169 15.11 -3.50 -4.10
N ILE A 170 15.03 -4.66 -4.76
CA ILE A 170 13.75 -5.33 -5.03
C ILE A 170 13.07 -5.73 -3.72
N ALA A 171 13.80 -6.39 -2.81
CA ALA A 171 13.24 -6.84 -1.54
C ALA A 171 12.71 -5.68 -0.67
N GLU A 172 13.41 -4.55 -0.65
CA GLU A 172 12.96 -3.34 0.03
C GLU A 172 11.74 -2.70 -0.63
N GLU A 173 11.68 -2.68 -1.96
CA GLU A 173 10.53 -2.14 -2.69
C GLU A 173 9.25 -2.95 -2.41
N ILE A 174 9.35 -4.28 -2.43
CA ILE A 174 8.20 -5.19 -2.33
C ILE A 174 7.94 -5.69 -0.90
N PHE A 175 8.70 -5.22 0.09
CA PHE A 175 8.59 -5.60 1.50
C PHE A 175 8.75 -7.11 1.72
N TYR A 176 9.87 -7.65 1.23
CA TYR A 176 10.25 -9.05 1.41
C TYR A 176 11.63 -9.23 2.01
N ASP A 177 11.95 -10.47 2.36
CA ASP A 177 13.29 -10.86 2.76
C ASP A 177 14.24 -10.96 1.55
N GLN A 178 15.42 -10.35 1.66
CA GLN A 178 16.40 -10.33 0.57
C GLN A 178 16.84 -11.74 0.17
N LYS A 179 17.03 -12.67 1.13
CA LYS A 179 17.49 -14.04 0.83
C LYS A 179 16.47 -14.79 0.00
N ILE A 180 15.17 -14.59 0.28
CA ILE A 180 14.07 -15.16 -0.49
C ILE A 180 14.08 -14.60 -1.92
N VAL A 181 14.17 -13.28 -2.06
CA VAL A 181 14.17 -12.59 -3.36
C VAL A 181 15.37 -13.02 -4.20
N TYR A 182 16.58 -13.00 -3.62
CA TYR A 182 17.80 -13.43 -4.29
C TYR A 182 17.70 -14.87 -4.82
N ARG A 183 17.23 -15.82 -3.99
CA ARG A 183 17.08 -17.22 -4.41
C ARG A 183 16.10 -17.38 -5.58
N ILE A 184 14.99 -16.63 -5.57
CA ILE A 184 14.02 -16.65 -6.68
C ILE A 184 14.67 -16.10 -7.96
N LEU A 185 15.31 -14.94 -7.86
CA LEU A 185 15.94 -14.27 -9.00
C LEU A 185 17.06 -15.11 -9.62
N GLU A 186 17.89 -15.78 -8.83
CA GLU A 186 18.92 -16.68 -9.38
C GLU A 186 18.34 -17.92 -10.06
N ASN A 187 17.26 -18.49 -9.52
CA ASN A 187 16.58 -19.61 -10.18
C ASN A 187 15.92 -19.16 -11.50
N TRP A 188 15.31 -17.98 -11.51
CA TRP A 188 14.73 -17.38 -12.71
C TRP A 188 15.78 -16.99 -13.75
N ARG A 189 16.97 -16.58 -13.30
CA ARG A 189 18.10 -16.33 -14.19
C ARG A 189 18.54 -17.60 -14.90
N LYS A 190 18.69 -18.71 -14.16
CA LYS A 190 18.99 -20.02 -14.76
C LYS A 190 17.91 -20.50 -15.73
N ALA A 191 16.65 -20.12 -15.49
CA ALA A 191 15.52 -20.44 -16.35
C ALA A 191 15.30 -19.44 -17.50
N GLY A 192 16.15 -18.40 -17.64
CA GLY A 192 16.04 -17.40 -18.70
C GLY A 192 14.87 -16.41 -18.56
N ILE A 193 14.20 -16.34 -17.40
CA ILE A 193 13.08 -15.41 -17.12
C ILE A 193 13.59 -13.99 -16.79
N VAL A 194 14.76 -13.90 -16.17
CA VAL A 194 15.42 -12.64 -15.82
C VAL A 194 16.88 -12.69 -16.23
N GLU A 195 17.45 -11.53 -16.47
CA GLU A 195 18.87 -11.38 -16.77
C GLU A 195 19.50 -10.31 -15.86
N LYS A 196 20.83 -10.29 -15.82
CA LYS A 196 21.59 -9.25 -15.10
C LYS A 196 22.13 -8.21 -16.08
N ILE A 197 21.95 -6.93 -15.76
CA ILE A 197 22.73 -5.86 -16.38
C ILE A 197 24.16 -5.95 -15.82
N ARG A 198 25.19 -5.50 -16.56
CA ARG A 198 26.60 -5.44 -16.11
C ARG A 198 26.68 -4.89 -14.67
N GLY A 199 26.68 -5.79 -13.67
CA GLY A 199 26.37 -5.44 -12.26
C GLY A 199 25.48 -6.47 -11.53
N LYS A 200 24.78 -6.00 -10.48
CA LYS A 200 23.93 -6.82 -9.58
C LYS A 200 22.42 -6.72 -9.86
N ASP A 201 22.02 -5.90 -10.84
CA ASP A 201 20.63 -5.57 -11.06
C ASP A 201 19.95 -6.55 -12.01
N TYR A 202 18.77 -7.02 -11.61
CA TYR A 202 17.94 -7.94 -12.38
C TYR A 202 16.88 -7.18 -13.15
N TYR A 203 16.65 -7.59 -14.39
CA TYR A 203 15.54 -7.17 -15.23
C TYR A 203 14.84 -8.38 -15.85
N MET A 204 13.57 -8.23 -16.20
CA MET A 204 12.79 -9.31 -16.80
C MET A 204 12.98 -9.35 -18.31
N THR A 205 13.24 -10.54 -18.83
CA THR A 205 13.27 -10.82 -20.27
C THR A 205 11.85 -11.16 -20.74
N GLY A 206 11.59 -10.99 -22.03
CA GLY A 206 10.33 -11.44 -22.62
C GLY A 206 9.06 -10.74 -22.10
N VAL A 207 9.13 -9.45 -21.73
CA VAL A 207 7.97 -8.73 -21.14
C VAL A 207 6.74 -8.74 -22.07
N LYS A 208 6.94 -8.73 -23.39
CA LYS A 208 5.83 -8.76 -24.37
C LYS A 208 5.13 -10.12 -24.36
N GLU A 209 5.92 -11.19 -24.34
CA GLU A 209 5.51 -12.58 -24.31
C GLU A 209 4.74 -12.86 -23.02
N TRP A 210 5.23 -12.37 -21.88
CA TRP A 210 4.52 -12.48 -20.61
C TRP A 210 3.19 -11.73 -20.58
N LYS A 211 3.10 -10.54 -21.20
CA LYS A 211 1.81 -9.83 -21.33
C LYS A 211 0.80 -10.63 -22.15
N GLN A 212 1.26 -11.30 -23.22
CA GLN A 212 0.43 -12.19 -24.04
C GLN A 212 -0.02 -13.42 -23.25
N VAL A 213 0.89 -14.11 -22.55
CA VAL A 213 0.58 -15.29 -21.72
C VAL A 213 -0.44 -14.96 -20.64
N LEU A 214 -0.30 -13.80 -19.99
CA LEU A 214 -1.24 -13.36 -18.96
C LEU A 214 -2.56 -12.83 -19.55
N ASN A 215 -2.65 -12.69 -20.88
CA ASN A 215 -3.75 -12.08 -21.60
C ASN A 215 -4.12 -10.69 -21.03
N ILE A 216 -3.10 -9.86 -20.81
CA ILE A 216 -3.26 -8.49 -20.30
C ILE A 216 -3.03 -7.52 -21.46
N GLY A 217 -4.10 -6.88 -21.93
CA GLY A 217 -3.98 -5.88 -23.01
C GLY A 217 -3.12 -4.68 -22.60
N ARG A 218 -3.42 -4.06 -21.45
CA ARG A 218 -2.63 -2.95 -20.89
C ARG A 218 -2.28 -3.25 -19.44
N LEU A 219 -0.98 -3.15 -19.12
CA LEU A 219 -0.51 -3.27 -17.74
C LEU A 219 -1.01 -2.06 -16.94
N PRO A 220 -1.60 -2.25 -15.75
CA PRO A 220 -1.99 -1.13 -14.91
C PRO A 220 -0.72 -0.43 -14.40
N ALA A 221 -0.81 0.86 -14.17
CA ALA A 221 0.31 1.64 -13.66
C ALA A 221 0.74 1.11 -12.29
N TYR A 222 2.05 0.87 -12.14
CA TYR A 222 2.67 0.50 -10.88
C TYR A 222 2.86 1.73 -10.01
N LEU A 223 2.49 1.59 -8.74
CA LEU A 223 2.86 2.52 -7.67
C LEU A 223 3.34 1.68 -6.50
N ASN A 224 4.40 2.11 -5.81
CA ASN A 224 4.75 1.48 -4.54
C ASN A 224 3.77 1.94 -3.45
N TRP A 225 2.61 1.29 -3.39
CA TRP A 225 1.59 1.52 -2.36
C TRP A 225 2.12 1.30 -0.96
N GLY A 226 3.05 0.36 -0.79
CA GLY A 226 3.70 0.13 0.48
C GLY A 226 4.39 1.39 1.00
N ARG A 227 5.26 2.00 0.20
CA ARG A 227 5.94 3.26 0.57
C ARG A 227 4.98 4.43 0.73
N PHE A 228 4.01 4.57 -0.18
CA PHE A 228 3.01 5.64 -0.10
C PHE A 228 2.22 5.58 1.21
N PHE A 229 1.67 4.41 1.55
CA PHE A 229 0.91 4.23 2.78
C PHE A 229 1.80 4.25 4.01
N GLU A 230 3.00 3.68 3.97
CA GLU A 230 3.97 3.78 5.08
C GLU A 230 4.15 5.25 5.50
N VAL A 231 4.49 6.12 4.56
CA VAL A 231 4.77 7.52 4.84
C VAL A 231 3.51 8.26 5.25
N SER A 232 2.43 8.12 4.48
CA SER A 232 1.19 8.86 4.72
C SER A 232 0.55 8.49 6.06
N LEU A 233 0.57 7.21 6.43
CA LEU A 233 0.02 6.73 7.70
C LEU A 233 0.93 7.06 8.88
N LYS A 234 2.27 7.08 8.71
CA LYS A 234 3.16 7.59 9.75
C LYS A 234 2.86 9.06 10.04
N ILE A 235 2.69 9.89 9.01
CA ILE A 235 2.33 11.30 9.18
C ILE A 235 0.96 11.43 9.86
N HIS A 236 -0.05 10.73 9.37
CA HIS A 236 -1.39 10.74 9.97
C HIS A 236 -1.37 10.33 11.45
N GLN A 237 -0.70 9.22 11.78
CA GLN A 237 -0.63 8.73 13.16
C GLN A 237 0.03 9.71 14.12
N HIS A 238 1.04 10.47 13.68
CA HIS A 238 1.66 11.53 14.48
C HIS A 238 0.73 12.74 14.61
N LEU A 239 0.05 13.15 13.54
CA LEU A 239 -0.95 14.23 13.58
C LEU A 239 -2.13 13.95 14.53
N SER A 240 -2.39 12.67 14.87
CA SER A 240 -3.35 12.28 15.91
C SER A 240 -2.81 12.38 17.34
N ILE A 241 -1.53 12.69 17.54
CA ILE A 241 -0.90 12.85 18.85
C ILE A 241 -0.89 14.33 19.21
N LYS A 242 -1.42 14.69 20.38
CA LYS A 242 -1.58 16.08 20.83
C LYS A 242 -0.29 16.92 20.73
N LEU A 243 0.87 16.32 21.04
CA LEU A 243 2.18 16.98 20.95
C LEU A 243 2.52 17.51 19.55
N TRP A 244 2.02 16.86 18.50
CA TRP A 244 2.36 17.14 17.10
C TRP A 244 1.32 18.01 16.40
N GLU A 245 0.12 18.13 16.96
CA GLU A 245 -1.03 18.79 16.31
C GLU A 245 -0.77 20.28 16.04
N GLU A 246 0.12 20.90 16.81
CA GLU A 246 0.45 22.34 16.73
C GLU A 246 1.95 22.60 16.49
N ASN A 247 2.76 21.57 16.23
CA ASN A 247 4.22 21.70 16.15
C ASN A 247 4.76 21.44 14.73
N GLN A 248 4.87 22.51 13.93
CA GLN A 248 5.39 22.43 12.56
C GLN A 248 6.86 22.00 12.49
N TYR A 249 7.66 22.35 13.49
CA TYR A 249 9.06 21.95 13.58
C TYR A 249 9.19 20.42 13.68
N LEU A 250 8.43 19.78 14.57
CA LEU A 250 8.44 18.32 14.72
C LEU A 250 8.01 17.61 13.44
N LEU A 251 6.96 18.10 12.78
CA LEU A 251 6.51 17.54 11.50
C LEU A 251 7.53 17.75 10.39
N SER A 252 8.20 18.90 10.35
CA SER A 252 9.30 19.14 9.42
C SER A 252 10.46 18.19 9.64
N SER A 253 10.76 17.83 10.90
CA SER A 253 11.76 16.80 11.22
C SER A 253 11.31 15.42 10.74
N LEU A 254 10.06 15.05 10.98
CA LEU A 254 9.47 13.79 10.47
C LEU A 254 9.51 13.71 8.95
N PHE A 255 9.16 14.80 8.25
CA PHE A 255 9.18 14.88 6.78
C PHE A 255 10.57 14.61 6.22
N ARG A 256 11.62 15.12 6.87
CA ARG A 256 13.01 14.80 6.49
C ARG A 256 13.32 13.32 6.68
N GLY A 257 12.89 12.74 7.79
CA GLY A 257 13.08 11.31 8.07
C GLY A 257 12.36 10.37 7.10
N VAL A 258 11.28 10.81 6.45
CA VAL A 258 10.51 10.01 5.47
C VAL A 258 10.77 10.41 4.01
N TYR A 259 11.61 11.40 3.76
CA TYR A 259 11.81 12.00 2.45
C TYR A 259 12.21 10.97 1.39
N ASP A 260 13.27 10.20 1.64
CA ASP A 260 13.79 9.20 0.70
C ASP A 260 12.81 8.04 0.48
N ARG A 261 11.90 7.79 1.43
CA ARG A 261 10.88 6.76 1.30
C ARG A 261 9.78 7.18 0.32
N ILE A 262 9.35 8.44 0.36
CA ILE A 262 8.27 8.92 -0.52
C ILE A 262 8.77 9.43 -1.87
N LYS A 263 10.05 9.84 -1.98
CA LYS A 263 10.63 10.39 -3.22
C LYS A 263 10.38 9.53 -4.47
N PRO A 264 10.61 8.20 -4.45
CA PRO A 264 10.35 7.37 -5.62
C PRO A 264 8.86 7.29 -6.00
N VAL A 265 7.95 7.47 -5.03
CA VAL A 265 6.51 7.54 -5.29
C VAL A 265 6.17 8.86 -5.99
N ALA A 266 6.72 9.98 -5.51
CA ALA A 266 6.54 11.28 -6.13
C ALA A 266 7.05 11.29 -7.58
N GLU A 267 8.27 10.81 -7.82
CA GLU A 267 8.87 10.73 -9.15
C GLU A 267 8.02 9.88 -10.12
N SER A 268 7.45 8.75 -9.65
CA SER A 268 6.57 7.92 -10.47
C SER A 268 5.25 8.59 -10.88
N LEU A 269 4.89 9.69 -10.21
CA LEU A 269 3.71 10.51 -10.50
C LEU A 269 4.09 11.85 -11.16
N ASN A 270 5.33 11.98 -11.64
CA ASN A 270 5.89 13.22 -12.17
C ASN A 270 5.72 14.40 -11.20
N GLU A 271 5.92 14.14 -9.90
CA GLU A 271 5.98 15.14 -8.83
C GLU A 271 7.42 15.29 -8.36
N LYS A 272 7.84 16.54 -8.12
CA LYS A 272 9.17 16.84 -7.59
C LYS A 272 9.04 17.21 -6.12
N LEU A 273 9.60 16.38 -5.24
CA LEU A 273 9.67 16.74 -3.83
C LEU A 273 10.63 17.91 -3.59
N PRO A 274 10.30 18.81 -2.65
CA PRO A 274 11.19 19.88 -2.25
C PRO A 274 12.42 19.31 -1.52
N PRO A 275 13.65 19.60 -1.96
CA PRO A 275 14.84 19.09 -1.29
C PRO A 275 14.96 19.65 0.15
N PRO A 276 15.10 18.80 1.18
CA PRO A 276 15.17 19.21 2.58
C PRO A 276 16.23 20.26 2.91
N GLU A 277 17.33 20.25 2.17
CA GLU A 277 18.52 21.07 2.40
C GLU A 277 18.28 22.55 2.12
N LEU A 278 17.22 22.88 1.36
CA LEU A 278 16.86 24.26 1.00
C LEU A 278 15.97 24.96 2.03
N TYR A 279 15.54 24.26 3.08
CA TYR A 279 14.56 24.78 4.05
C TYR A 279 15.05 24.57 5.48
N LYS A 280 15.04 25.62 6.30
CA LYS A 280 15.51 25.54 7.70
C LYS A 280 14.34 25.27 8.65
N GLY A 281 14.56 24.41 9.65
CA GLY A 281 13.57 24.16 10.70
C GLY A 281 12.18 23.83 10.16
N GLU A 282 11.20 24.63 10.56
CA GLU A 282 9.78 24.52 10.22
C GLU A 282 9.42 24.98 8.79
N GLU A 283 10.30 25.73 8.11
CA GLU A 283 10.08 26.21 6.74
C GLU A 283 9.85 25.06 5.74
N PHE A 284 10.29 23.85 6.10
CA PHE A 284 10.11 22.65 5.29
C PHE A 284 8.69 22.09 5.31
N PHE A 285 7.88 22.44 6.32
CA PHE A 285 6.54 21.92 6.50
C PHE A 285 5.66 22.20 5.26
N THR A 286 5.44 23.48 4.95
CA THR A 286 4.53 23.90 3.88
C THR A 286 4.88 23.33 2.51
N PRO A 287 6.13 23.41 2.00
CA PRO A 287 6.45 22.89 0.67
C PRO A 287 6.29 21.37 0.59
N PHE A 288 6.69 20.63 1.62
CA PHE A 288 6.52 19.18 1.64
C PHE A 288 5.04 18.78 1.73
N ALA A 289 4.29 19.39 2.65
CA ALA A 289 2.87 19.12 2.84
C ALA A 289 2.06 19.40 1.57
N LYS A 290 2.31 20.52 0.88
CA LYS A 290 1.67 20.84 -0.41
C LYS A 290 1.98 19.78 -1.47
N THR A 291 3.22 19.30 -1.54
CA THR A 291 3.61 18.28 -2.52
C THR A 291 2.97 16.93 -2.22
N LEU A 292 2.92 16.53 -0.94
CA LEU A 292 2.24 15.30 -0.53
C LEU A 292 0.73 15.37 -0.84
N LEU A 293 0.09 16.52 -0.57
CA LEU A 293 -1.31 16.73 -0.96
C LEU A 293 -1.50 16.69 -2.49
N SER A 294 -0.55 17.20 -3.28
CA SER A 294 -0.58 17.08 -4.75
C SER A 294 -0.54 15.62 -5.20
N ILE A 295 0.39 14.82 -4.64
CA ILE A 295 0.50 13.37 -4.85
C ILE A 295 -0.84 12.70 -4.55
N CYS A 296 -1.43 12.99 -3.40
CA CYS A 296 -2.71 12.44 -2.98
C CYS A 296 -3.85 12.81 -3.96
N ARG A 297 -3.93 14.07 -4.41
CA ARG A 297 -4.93 14.52 -5.39
C ARG A 297 -4.77 13.83 -6.75
N LYS A 298 -3.53 13.61 -7.23
CA LYS A 298 -3.29 12.82 -8.45
C LYS A 298 -3.80 11.38 -8.30
N LEU A 299 -3.52 10.75 -7.17
CA LEU A 299 -4.00 9.39 -6.88
C LEU A 299 -5.53 9.29 -6.71
N LYS A 300 -6.19 10.39 -6.32
CA LYS A 300 -7.65 10.51 -6.28
C LYS A 300 -8.24 10.58 -7.69
N ASN A 301 -7.72 11.49 -8.52
CA ASN A 301 -8.33 11.90 -9.79
C ASN A 301 -7.95 11.05 -11.00
N GLU A 302 -6.75 10.44 -11.00
CA GLU A 302 -6.31 9.56 -12.09
C GLU A 302 -6.81 8.13 -11.91
#